data_AF-A0A2I3M9Y7-F1
#
_entry.id   AF-A0A2I3M9Y7-F1
#
_cell.length_a   1.000
_cell.length_b   1.000
_cell.length_c   1.000
_cell.angle_alpha   90.00
_cell.angle_beta   90.00
_cell.angle_gamma   90.00
#
_symmetry.space_group_name_H-M   'P 1'
#
loop_
_entity.id
_entity.type
_entity.pdbx_description
1 polymer ?
#
loop_
_entity_poly.entity_id
_entity_poly.type
_entity_poly.pdbx_seq_one_letter_code
_entity_poly.pdbx_strand_id
1 'polypeptide(L)'
;MDNFFTEGTRVWLRENGQHFPSTVNSCAEGVVVFRTDYGQVFTYKQSTITHQKVTAMHPTNEEGVDDMASLTELHGGSIMYNLFQRYKRNQIYVQIG
;
A
#
# COMPACT_ATOMS: atom_id res chain seq x y z
N MET A 1 19.62 -2.43 2.67
CA MET A 1 18.86 -3.09 1.60
C MET A 1 17.44 -3.15 2.08
N ASP A 2 16.51 -2.53 1.36
CA ASP A 2 15.11 -2.49 1.77
C ASP A 2 14.52 -3.91 1.72
N ASN A 3 14.09 -4.42 2.86
CA ASN A 3 13.61 -5.79 3.05
C ASN A 3 12.18 -6.00 2.52
N PHE A 4 11.88 -5.52 1.30
CA PHE A 4 10.56 -5.59 0.66
C PHE A 4 9.97 -6.99 0.52
N PHE A 5 10.81 -8.03 0.65
CA PHE A 5 10.42 -9.42 0.45
C PHE A 5 10.14 -10.18 1.75
N THR A 6 10.20 -9.50 2.90
CA THR A 6 9.82 -10.13 4.17
C THR A 6 8.30 -10.26 4.22
N GLU A 7 7.80 -11.47 4.47
CA GLU A 7 6.38 -11.71 4.67
C GLU A 7 5.82 -10.80 5.77
N GLY A 8 4.62 -10.25 5.54
CA GLY A 8 4.01 -9.26 6.42
C GLY A 8 4.43 -7.82 6.18
N THR A 9 5.46 -7.55 5.36
CA THR A 9 5.87 -6.17 5.04
C THR A 9 4.76 -5.42 4.31
N ARG A 10 4.50 -4.19 4.75
CA ARG A 10 3.56 -3.24 4.12
C ARG A 10 4.26 -2.50 2.98
N VAL A 11 3.62 -2.49 1.81
CA VAL A 11 4.17 -1.87 0.60
C VAL A 11 3.09 -1.21 -0.24
N TRP A 12 3.48 -0.24 -1.05
CA TRP A 12 2.68 0.22 -2.18
C TRP A 12 3.06 -0.61 -3.40
N LEU A 13 2.11 -1.41 -3.89
CA LEU A 13 2.25 -2.14 -5.16
C LEU A 13 1.70 -1.27 -6.30
N ARG A 14 2.52 -0.96 -7.29
CA ARG A 14 2.10 -0.19 -8.46
C ARG A 14 1.55 -1.09 -9.56
N GLU A 15 0.27 -0.99 -9.84
CA GLU A 15 -0.40 -1.77 -10.90
C GLU A 15 -1.31 -0.87 -11.72
N ASN A 16 -1.27 -1.00 -13.06
CA ASN A 16 -2.06 -0.18 -13.99
C ASN A 16 -2.00 1.35 -13.71
N GLY A 17 -0.82 1.85 -13.30
CA GLY A 17 -0.61 3.27 -12.98
C GLY A 17 -1.09 3.71 -11.59
N GLN A 18 -1.71 2.84 -10.80
CA GLN A 18 -2.20 3.13 -9.45
C GLN A 18 -1.32 2.47 -8.38
N HIS A 19 -1.32 3.04 -7.17
CA HIS A 19 -0.63 2.46 -6.01
C HIS A 19 -1.64 1.76 -5.11
N PHE A 20 -1.44 0.47 -4.87
CA PHE A 20 -2.29 -0.36 -4.04
C PHE A 20 -1.64 -0.59 -2.67
N PRO A 21 -2.34 -0.28 -1.56
CA PRO A 21 -1.86 -0.62 -0.23
C PRO A 21 -1.89 -2.14 -0.10
N SER A 22 -0.73 -2.74 0.12
CA SER A 22 -0.55 -4.18 0.01
C SER A 22 0.34 -4.75 1.11
N THR A 23 0.18 -6.05 1.35
CA THR A 23 1.05 -6.84 2.22
C THR A 23 1.76 -7.91 1.40
N VAL A 24 3.04 -8.13 1.68
CA VAL A 24 3.76 -9.31 1.19
C VAL A 24 3.17 -10.55 1.85
N ASN A 25 2.38 -11.31 1.11
CA ASN A 25 1.70 -12.49 1.62
C ASN A 25 2.61 -13.72 1.65
N SER A 26 3.56 -13.81 0.70
CA SER A 26 4.64 -14.80 0.74
C SER A 26 5.77 -14.39 -0.21
N CYS A 27 6.98 -14.83 0.07
CA CYS A 27 8.12 -14.70 -0.84
C CYS A 27 9.00 -15.96 -0.73
N ALA A 28 8.84 -16.89 -1.65
CA ALA A 28 9.55 -18.16 -1.67
C ALA A 28 9.80 -18.63 -3.10
N GLU A 29 10.85 -19.42 -3.32
CA GLU A 29 11.16 -20.05 -4.62
C GLU A 29 11.27 -19.05 -5.79
N GLY A 30 11.72 -17.82 -5.51
CA GLY A 30 11.84 -16.77 -6.53
C GLY A 30 10.51 -16.18 -6.99
N VAL A 31 9.42 -16.45 -6.28
CA VAL A 31 8.07 -15.90 -6.50
C VAL A 31 7.67 -15.08 -5.28
N VAL A 32 7.04 -13.94 -5.52
CA VAL A 32 6.45 -13.10 -4.48
C VAL A 32 4.96 -12.91 -4.73
N VAL A 33 4.17 -13.00 -3.67
CA VAL A 33 2.73 -12.82 -3.68
C VAL A 33 2.38 -11.59 -2.85
N PHE A 34 1.67 -10.64 -3.44
CA PHE A 34 1.14 -9.47 -2.77
C PHE A 34 -0.38 -9.60 -2.63
N ARG A 35 -0.89 -9.25 -1.46
CA ARG A 35 -2.34 -9.13 -1.22
C ARG A 35 -2.66 -7.67 -0.94
N THR A 36 -3.56 -7.08 -1.73
CA THR A 36 -4.03 -5.71 -1.51
C THR A 36 -5.07 -5.68 -0.40
N ASP A 37 -5.19 -4.54 0.27
CA ASP A 37 -6.22 -4.33 1.30
C ASP A 37 -7.64 -4.31 0.70
N TYR A 38 -7.75 -4.26 -0.63
CA TYR A 38 -9.00 -4.35 -1.38
C TYR A 38 -9.34 -5.79 -1.80
N GLY A 39 -8.54 -6.77 -1.36
CA GLY A 39 -8.81 -8.20 -1.56
C GLY A 39 -8.24 -8.80 -2.85
N GLN A 40 -7.53 -8.01 -3.67
CA GLN A 40 -6.87 -8.52 -4.88
C GLN A 40 -5.56 -9.22 -4.50
N VAL A 41 -5.18 -10.23 -5.29
CA VAL A 41 -3.92 -10.97 -5.13
C VAL A 41 -3.13 -10.87 -6.43
N PHE A 42 -1.86 -10.48 -6.30
CA PHE A 42 -0.94 -10.35 -7.42
C PHE A 42 0.31 -11.20 -7.17
N THR A 43 0.72 -11.94 -8.19
CA THR A 43 1.86 -12.85 -8.13
C THR A 43 2.88 -12.49 -9.20
N TYR A 44 4.14 -12.37 -8.81
CA TYR A 44 5.23 -12.03 -9.72
C TYR A 44 6.45 -12.90 -9.47
N LYS A 45 7.30 -13.02 -10.50
CA LYS A 45 8.69 -13.46 -10.31
C LYS A 45 9.44 -12.38 -9.54
N GLN A 46 10.13 -12.73 -8.47
CA GLN A 46 10.89 -11.81 -7.63
C GLN A 46 11.91 -11.00 -8.45
N SER A 47 12.53 -11.62 -9.45
CA SER A 47 13.47 -10.97 -10.37
C SER A 47 12.87 -9.86 -11.24
N THR A 48 11.55 -9.76 -11.32
CA THR A 48 10.84 -8.71 -12.10
C THR A 48 10.42 -7.52 -11.24
N ILE A 49 10.59 -7.62 -9.92
CA ILE A 49 10.23 -6.54 -8.99
C ILE A 49 11.32 -5.47 -9.00
N THR A 50 10.91 -4.24 -9.27
CA THR A 50 11.77 -3.06 -9.25
C THR A 50 11.28 -2.07 -8.19
N HIS A 51 12.12 -1.11 -7.80
CA HIS A 51 11.73 -0.01 -6.90
C HIS A 51 10.61 0.88 -7.46
N GLN A 52 10.34 0.84 -8.78
CA GLN A 52 9.18 1.53 -9.36
C GLN A 52 7.89 0.73 -9.24
N LYS A 53 7.99 -0.60 -9.16
CA LYS A 53 6.87 -1.52 -9.02
C LYS A 53 6.40 -1.63 -7.58
N VAL A 54 7.35 -1.60 -6.64
CA VAL A 54 7.09 -1.76 -5.21
C VAL A 54 7.89 -0.71 -4.43
N THR A 55 7.22 0.04 -3.58
CA THR A 55 7.85 0.96 -2.63
C THR A 55 7.39 0.64 -1.21
N ALA A 56 8.19 1.02 -0.21
CA ALA A 56 7.78 0.88 1.19
C ALA A 56 6.51 1.70 1.42
N MET A 57 5.59 1.16 2.23
CA MET A 57 4.46 1.92 2.74
C MET A 57 4.85 2.45 4.11
N HIS A 58 4.78 3.76 4.30
CA HIS A 58 5.03 4.36 5.61
C HIS A 58 4.11 3.71 6.66
N PRO A 59 4.60 3.45 7.89
CA PRO A 59 3.75 3.00 8.99
C PRO A 59 2.59 3.97 9.15
N THR A 60 1.39 3.51 8.81
CA THR A 60 0.18 4.33 8.89
C THR A 60 -0.68 3.76 10.00
N ASN A 61 -1.22 4.67 10.81
CA ASN A 61 -2.21 4.27 11.81
C ASN A 61 -3.46 3.79 11.07
N GLU A 62 -4.11 2.73 11.54
CA GLU A 62 -5.32 2.20 10.89
C GLU A 62 -6.49 3.19 10.87
N GLU A 63 -6.36 4.33 11.56
CA GLU A 63 -7.36 5.39 11.65
C GLU A 63 -7.32 6.37 10.48
N GLY A 64 -6.23 6.40 9.71
CA GLY A 64 -5.98 7.45 8.72
C GLY A 64 -5.62 8.80 9.37
N VAL A 65 -5.58 9.84 8.55
CA VAL A 65 -5.32 11.24 8.92
C VAL A 65 -6.57 12.10 8.71
N ASP A 66 -6.77 13.09 9.58
CA ASP A 66 -7.89 14.03 9.48
C ASP A 66 -7.68 15.11 8.41
N ASP A 67 -6.42 15.49 8.14
CA ASP A 67 -6.04 16.42 7.07
C ASP A 67 -5.08 15.73 6.10
N MET A 68 -5.48 15.60 4.84
CA MET A 68 -4.67 14.91 3.82
C MET A 68 -3.43 15.70 3.41
N ALA A 69 -3.29 16.98 3.80
CA ALA A 69 -2.03 17.69 3.70
C ALA A 69 -0.90 17.06 4.56
N SER A 70 -1.26 16.25 5.57
CA SER A 70 -0.29 15.56 6.44
C SER A 70 0.16 14.20 5.92
N LEU A 71 -0.30 13.76 4.73
CA LEU A 71 0.11 12.49 4.14
C LEU A 71 1.60 12.51 3.79
N THR A 72 2.36 11.52 4.26
CA THR A 72 3.78 11.36 3.92
C THR A 72 3.98 10.98 2.46
N GLU A 73 3.05 10.20 1.91
CA GLU A 73 3.10 9.68 0.56
C GLU A 73 2.03 10.36 -0.28
N LEU A 74 2.41 11.05 -1.35
CA LEU A 74 1.53 11.95 -2.11
C LEU A 74 1.19 11.38 -3.49
N HIS A 75 0.33 10.38 -3.53
CA HIS A 75 -0.19 9.77 -4.76
C HIS A 75 -1.64 9.31 -4.59
N GLY A 76 -2.37 9.09 -5.69
CA GLY A 76 -3.81 8.76 -5.61
C GLY A 76 -4.14 7.55 -4.72
N GLY A 77 -3.24 6.57 -4.62
CA GLY A 77 -3.40 5.40 -3.75
C GLY A 77 -3.42 5.71 -2.25
N SER A 78 -2.64 6.70 -1.80
CA SER A 78 -2.56 7.08 -0.38
C SER A 78 -3.76 7.91 0.04
N ILE A 79 -4.21 8.81 -0.83
CA ILE A 79 -5.46 9.57 -0.67
C ILE A 79 -6.64 8.59 -0.55
N MET A 80 -6.77 7.67 -1.52
CA MET A 80 -7.87 6.70 -1.53
C MET A 80 -7.82 5.76 -0.32
N TYR A 81 -6.63 5.31 0.08
CA TYR A 81 -6.48 4.46 1.26
C TYR A 81 -6.86 5.18 2.55
N ASN A 82 -6.49 6.46 2.69
CA ASN A 82 -6.91 7.28 3.82
C ASN A 82 -8.45 7.36 3.92
N LEU A 83 -9.10 7.71 2.81
CA LEU A 83 -10.55 7.77 2.72
C LEU A 83 -11.20 6.42 3.04
N PHE A 84 -10.64 5.32 2.53
CA PHE A 84 -11.12 3.96 2.77
C PHE A 84 -11.09 3.60 4.26
N GLN A 85 -9.96 3.85 4.94
CA GLN A 85 -9.80 3.53 6.36
C GLN A 85 -10.76 4.33 7.25
N ARG A 86 -10.93 5.63 6.95
CA ARG A 86 -11.90 6.51 7.63
C ARG A 86 -13.34 6.08 7.37
N TYR A 87 -13.68 5.75 6.13
CA TYR A 87 -15.03 5.34 5.73
C TYR A 87 -15.46 4.05 6.44
N LYS A 88 -14.55 3.08 6.62
CA LYS A 88 -14.81 1.86 7.41
C LYS A 88 -15.24 2.13 8.85
N ARG A 89 -14.96 3.34 9.37
CA ARG A 89 -15.26 3.79 10.72
C ARG A 89 -16.32 4.91 10.76
N ASN A 90 -17.06 5.10 9.67
CA ASN A 90 -18.07 6.17 9.50
C ASN A 90 -17.51 7.60 9.60
N GLN A 91 -16.19 7.79 9.44
CA GLN A 91 -15.57 9.12 9.37
C GLN A 91 -15.63 9.63 7.92
N ILE A 92 -16.75 10.24 7.55
CA ILE A 92 -17.04 10.61 6.14
C ILE A 92 -16.46 11.97 5.72
N TYR A 93 -15.90 12.74 6.66
CA TYR A 93 -15.28 14.04 6.40
C TYR A 93 -13.77 13.95 6.57
N VAL A 94 -13.05 14.66 5.71
CA VAL A 94 -11.60 14.81 5.76
C VAL A 94 -11.24 16.21 5.26
N GLN A 95 -10.21 16.81 5.83
CA GLN A 95 -9.70 18.10 5.43
C GLN A 95 -8.61 17.96 4.37
N ILE A 96 -8.45 19.01 3.58
CA ILE A 96 -7.31 19.21 2.69
C ILE A 96 -6.96 20.70 2.85
N GLY A 97 -6.10 21.01 3.83
CA GLY A 97 -5.52 22.34 4.09
C GLY A 97 -6.31 23.57 3.65
#